data_AF-A0AAN6Q1N2-F1
#
_entry.id   AF-A0AAN6Q1N2-F1
#
_cell.length_a   1.000
_cell.length_b   1.000
_cell.length_c   1.000
_cell.angle_alpha   90.00
_cell.angle_beta   90.00
_cell.angle_gamma   90.00
#
_symmetry.space_group_name_H-M   'P 1'
#
loop_
_entity.id
_entity.type
_entity.pdbx_description
1 polymer ?
#
loop_
_entity_poly.entity_id
_entity_poly.type
_entity_poly.pdbx_seq_one_letter_code
_entity_poly.pdbx_strand_id
1 'polypeptide(L)'
;MPGRTLPTFTLAEVESHNSTKSCFVTLGKNVYDVTDFLDSHPGGADLVLEYAGKDIKNILEDEASHAHSSAAYEVLEDSHVGFLSSGAGSAANGKATSTAVANGDGTANGTNGRLPHPRTGMSSEEDLSKDTDITSDYKTHKFLDLSRPLFPQVWNGGFSKDFYLDQVHRPRHYRGGASAPLFGNFLEPLTKTPWWVIPVVWLPPVAYGLSLASEGFANPMEVVFCFLSGLFLWTLIEYFMHRFLFHLDEWLPDNRVGITLHFTLHGIHHYLPMDRYRLVMPPTLFLALATPFWKLAHAIFFFNWHMGTAVYCGGVFGYICYDLTHYFLHHQNLPLWWKQLKKYHLEHHFLDYENGFGVTSPLWDKIFGTELGPRAKKNL
;
A
#
# COMPACT_ATOMS: atom_id res chain seq x y z
N MET A 1 26.97 -0.04 13.49
CA MET A 1 27.87 0.15 12.34
C MET A 1 27.38 1.38 11.58
N PRO A 2 28.26 2.31 11.19
CA PRO A 2 27.86 3.50 10.45
C PRO A 2 27.31 3.07 9.08
N GLY A 3 26.14 3.56 8.70
CA GLY A 3 25.57 3.31 7.38
C GLY A 3 26.54 3.86 6.33
N ARG A 4 27.06 2.99 5.46
CA ARG A 4 27.92 3.42 4.34
C ARG A 4 27.04 4.19 3.36
N THR A 5 27.09 5.51 3.44
CA THR A 5 26.83 6.36 2.29
C THR A 5 27.87 5.98 1.23
N LEU A 6 27.42 5.48 0.07
CA LEU A 6 28.36 5.17 -1.02
C LEU A 6 29.11 6.46 -1.42
N PRO A 7 30.43 6.40 -1.58
CA PRO A 7 31.25 7.57 -1.92
C PRO A 7 30.87 8.17 -3.27
N THR A 8 31.24 9.44 -3.44
CA THR A 8 31.19 10.11 -4.74
C THR A 8 32.61 10.14 -5.32
N PHE A 9 32.76 9.73 -6.56
CA PHE A 9 34.02 9.73 -7.30
C PHE A 9 34.02 10.84 -8.34
N THR A 10 35.18 11.44 -8.57
CA THR A 10 35.43 12.25 -9.76
C THR A 10 35.72 11.34 -10.95
N LEU A 11 35.53 11.84 -12.17
CA LEU A 11 35.88 11.07 -13.37
C LEU A 11 37.35 10.65 -13.38
N ALA A 12 38.25 11.54 -12.95
CA ALA A 12 39.69 11.26 -12.86
C ALA A 12 40.03 10.15 -11.84
N GLU A 13 39.27 10.05 -10.74
CA GLU A 13 39.44 8.94 -9.78
C GLU A 13 39.02 7.62 -10.40
N VAL A 14 37.88 7.57 -11.10
CA VAL A 14 37.43 6.35 -11.79
C VAL A 14 38.42 5.93 -12.89
N GLU A 15 38.89 6.88 -13.70
CA GLU A 15 39.89 6.63 -14.75
C GLU A 15 41.22 6.08 -14.22
N SER A 16 41.54 6.33 -12.94
CA SER A 16 42.74 5.79 -12.28
C SER A 16 42.62 4.31 -11.91
N HIS A 17 41.41 3.75 -11.87
CA HIS A 17 41.13 2.35 -11.59
C HIS A 17 41.05 1.54 -12.90
N ASN A 18 42.20 1.39 -13.58
CA ASN A 18 42.30 0.84 -14.93
C ASN A 18 43.19 -0.42 -15.06
N SER A 19 43.27 -1.26 -14.03
CA SER A 19 44.17 -2.43 -13.99
C SER A 19 43.47 -3.71 -13.49
N THR A 20 44.11 -4.86 -13.68
CA THR A 20 43.60 -6.17 -13.19
C THR A 20 43.38 -6.26 -11.68
N LYS A 21 44.04 -5.39 -10.92
CA LYS A 21 43.92 -5.35 -9.44
C LYS A 21 42.98 -4.25 -8.96
N SER A 22 42.48 -3.43 -9.88
CA SER A 22 41.56 -2.33 -9.58
C SER A 22 40.95 -1.82 -10.89
N CYS A 23 39.73 -2.27 -11.17
CA CYS A 23 39.03 -2.06 -12.43
C CYS A 23 37.63 -1.51 -12.17
N PHE A 24 37.46 -0.20 -12.37
CA PHE A 24 36.16 0.45 -12.18
C PHE A 24 35.56 0.81 -13.53
N VAL A 25 34.23 0.86 -13.61
CA VAL A 25 33.49 1.27 -14.82
C VAL A 25 32.31 2.15 -14.43
N THR A 26 31.78 2.91 -15.39
CA THR A 26 30.60 3.76 -15.15
C THR A 26 29.42 3.37 -16.03
N LEU A 27 28.22 3.51 -15.49
CA LEU A 27 26.98 3.49 -16.26
C LEU A 27 26.18 4.73 -15.90
N GLY A 28 26.30 5.78 -16.71
CA GLY A 28 25.69 7.07 -16.43
C GLY A 28 26.30 7.74 -15.19
N LYS A 29 25.55 7.83 -14.09
CA LYS A 29 26.03 8.44 -12.83
C LYS A 29 26.57 7.43 -11.82
N ASN A 30 26.41 6.15 -12.08
CA ASN A 30 26.79 5.08 -11.17
C ASN A 30 28.21 4.60 -11.47
N VAL A 31 28.96 4.28 -10.42
CA VAL A 31 30.34 3.78 -10.47
C VAL A 31 30.34 2.36 -9.90
N TYR A 32 30.97 1.44 -10.63
CA TYR A 32 30.99 0.02 -10.30
C TYR A 32 32.44 -0.47 -10.18
N ASP A 33 32.73 -1.22 -9.12
CA ASP A 33 33.98 -1.96 -8.96
C ASP A 33 33.78 -3.39 -9.45
N VAL A 34 34.32 -3.69 -10.63
CA VAL A 34 34.20 -5.00 -11.27
C VAL A 34 35.50 -5.81 -11.14
N THR A 35 36.41 -5.40 -10.25
CA THR A 35 37.71 -6.06 -10.06
C THR A 35 37.56 -7.55 -9.77
N ASP A 36 36.68 -7.91 -8.83
CA ASP A 36 36.44 -9.31 -8.45
C ASP A 36 35.67 -10.11 -9.52
N PHE A 37 35.01 -9.40 -10.45
CA PHE A 37 34.25 -10.02 -11.54
C PHE A 37 35.11 -10.35 -12.77
N LEU A 38 36.30 -9.74 -12.91
CA LEU A 38 37.17 -9.94 -14.08
C LEU A 38 37.41 -11.41 -14.41
N ASP A 39 37.74 -12.23 -13.41
CA ASP A 39 38.05 -13.65 -13.58
C ASP A 39 36.80 -14.52 -13.83
N SER A 40 35.61 -13.99 -13.51
CA SER A 40 34.32 -14.66 -13.68
C SER A 40 33.56 -14.20 -14.92
N HIS A 41 34.10 -13.23 -15.67
CA HIS A 41 33.46 -12.70 -16.86
C HIS A 41 33.46 -13.74 -18.00
N PRO A 42 32.28 -14.15 -18.53
CA PRO A 42 32.20 -15.21 -19.54
C PRO A 42 32.96 -14.93 -20.85
N GLY A 43 33.16 -13.65 -21.20
CA GLY A 43 33.94 -13.22 -22.36
C GLY A 43 35.46 -13.10 -22.11
N GLY A 44 35.91 -13.35 -20.86
CA GLY A 44 37.29 -13.16 -20.42
C GLY A 44 37.55 -11.77 -19.83
N ALA A 45 38.52 -11.69 -18.93
CA ALA A 45 38.90 -10.47 -18.22
C ALA A 45 39.43 -9.37 -19.15
N ASP A 46 40.14 -9.75 -20.22
CA ASP A 46 40.80 -8.82 -21.14
C ASP A 46 39.79 -7.86 -21.81
N LEU A 47 38.59 -8.34 -22.13
CA LEU A 47 37.54 -7.53 -22.75
C LEU A 47 36.98 -6.46 -21.80
N VAL A 48 36.90 -6.77 -20.50
CA VAL A 48 36.44 -5.81 -19.49
C VAL A 48 37.51 -4.76 -19.22
N LEU A 49 38.79 -5.17 -19.22
CA LEU A 49 39.93 -4.27 -18.98
C LEU A 49 40.09 -3.19 -20.05
N GLU A 50 39.66 -3.43 -21.30
CA GLU A 50 39.63 -2.40 -22.35
C GLU A 50 38.74 -1.19 -21.99
N TYR A 51 37.76 -1.41 -21.11
CA TYR A 51 36.80 -0.41 -20.64
C TYR A 51 37.05 0.02 -19.19
N ALA A 52 38.14 -0.43 -18.57
CA ALA A 52 38.49 -0.01 -17.22
C ALA A 52 38.71 1.52 -17.18
N GLY A 53 38.02 2.18 -16.27
CA GLY A 53 37.96 3.62 -16.10
C GLY A 53 36.99 4.35 -17.03
N LYS A 54 36.15 3.65 -17.81
CA LYS A 54 35.28 4.25 -18.85
C LYS A 54 33.80 3.99 -18.62
N ASP A 55 32.96 4.72 -19.35
CA ASP A 55 31.52 4.46 -19.43
C ASP A 55 31.22 3.31 -20.39
N ILE A 56 30.46 2.34 -19.89
CA ILE A 56 30.18 1.08 -20.60
C ILE A 56 28.78 1.02 -21.21
N LYS A 57 28.01 2.11 -21.19
CA LYS A 57 26.63 2.11 -21.72
C LYS A 57 26.57 1.59 -23.15
N ASN A 58 27.37 2.18 -24.03
CA ASN A 58 27.30 1.89 -25.46
C ASN A 58 27.75 0.47 -25.77
N ILE A 59 28.73 -0.09 -25.04
CA ILE A 59 29.21 -1.45 -25.29
C ILE A 59 28.27 -2.51 -24.70
N LEU A 60 27.58 -2.21 -23.59
CA LEU A 60 26.53 -3.07 -23.05
C LEU A 60 25.30 -3.12 -23.96
N GLU A 61 24.97 -2.01 -24.63
CA GLU A 61 23.86 -1.89 -25.58
C GLU A 61 24.22 -2.34 -27.01
N ASP A 62 25.49 -2.66 -27.29
CA ASP A 62 25.95 -3.03 -28.64
C ASP A 62 25.64 -4.49 -28.98
N GLU A 63 24.50 -4.70 -29.65
CA GLU A 63 24.05 -5.99 -30.17
C GLU A 63 25.03 -6.63 -31.17
N ALA A 64 25.93 -5.86 -31.81
CA ALA A 64 26.90 -6.38 -32.76
C ALA A 64 28.11 -7.05 -32.06
N SER A 65 28.36 -6.74 -30.80
CA SER A 65 29.48 -7.30 -30.01
C SER A 65 29.07 -8.61 -29.30
N HIS A 66 27.91 -8.63 -28.64
CA HIS A 66 27.10 -9.77 -28.17
C HIS A 66 26.03 -9.25 -27.20
N ALA A 67 24.88 -9.93 -27.10
CA ALA A 67 23.80 -9.50 -26.20
C ALA A 67 24.08 -9.91 -24.74
N HIS A 68 24.16 -8.94 -23.83
CA HIS A 68 24.20 -9.19 -22.40
C HIS A 68 22.80 -9.57 -21.90
N SER A 69 22.69 -10.73 -21.23
CA SER A 69 21.43 -11.15 -20.62
C SER A 69 21.04 -10.23 -19.46
N SER A 70 19.77 -10.23 -19.04
CA SER A 70 19.33 -9.46 -17.86
C SER A 70 20.15 -9.79 -16.60
N ALA A 71 20.65 -11.02 -16.47
CA ALA A 71 21.52 -11.43 -15.38
C ALA A 71 22.90 -10.74 -15.38
N ALA A 72 23.40 -10.30 -16.54
CA ALA A 72 24.66 -9.55 -16.60
C ALA A 72 24.51 -8.14 -16.01
N TYR A 73 23.32 -7.53 -16.15
CA TYR A 73 23.00 -6.26 -15.50
C TYR A 73 22.81 -6.41 -13.99
N GLU A 74 22.25 -7.54 -13.53
CA GLU A 74 22.14 -7.85 -12.10
C GLU A 74 23.52 -8.01 -11.44
N VAL A 75 24.46 -8.70 -12.09
CA VAL A 75 25.84 -8.82 -11.59
C VAL A 75 26.55 -7.47 -11.55
N LEU A 76 26.29 -6.59 -12.53
CA LEU A 76 26.82 -5.23 -12.52
C LEU A 76 26.25 -4.42 -11.33
N GLU A 77 24.96 -4.57 -11.00
CA GLU A 77 24.34 -3.90 -9.85
C GLU A 77 24.98 -4.28 -8.51
N ASP A 78 25.36 -5.55 -8.34
CA ASP A 78 26.07 -6.03 -7.13
C ASP A 78 27.45 -5.38 -6.97
N SER A 79 28.09 -4.98 -8.08
CA SER A 79 29.38 -4.28 -8.11
C SER A 79 29.28 -2.77 -7.87
N HIS A 80 28.10 -2.23 -7.49
CA HIS A 80 27.92 -0.78 -7.35
C HIS A 80 28.60 -0.20 -6.10
N VAL A 81 29.55 0.72 -6.30
CA VAL A 81 30.39 1.29 -5.24
C VAL A 81 30.22 2.79 -5.02
N GLY A 82 29.55 3.52 -5.89
CA GLY A 82 29.37 4.97 -5.71
C GLY A 82 28.81 5.73 -6.89
N PHE A 83 28.87 7.05 -6.82
CA PHE A 83 28.31 7.94 -7.85
C PHE A 83 29.35 8.91 -8.41
N LEU A 84 29.21 9.36 -9.66
CA LEU A 84 30.05 10.42 -10.22
C LEU A 84 29.64 11.82 -9.69
N SER A 85 30.63 12.62 -9.30
CA SER A 85 30.44 14.00 -8.88
C SER A 85 30.02 14.89 -10.06
N SER A 86 28.93 15.64 -9.90
CA SER A 86 28.45 16.56 -10.93
C SER A 86 29.25 17.87 -10.93
N GLY A 87 30.14 18.07 -11.91
CA GLY A 87 30.88 19.31 -12.12
C GLY A 87 29.98 20.47 -12.61
N ALA A 88 30.25 21.68 -12.14
CA ALA A 88 29.43 22.89 -12.28
C ALA A 88 29.23 23.40 -13.73
N GLY A 89 27.99 23.80 -14.07
CA GLY A 89 27.71 24.66 -15.22
C GLY A 89 26.27 24.63 -15.75
N SER A 90 25.42 25.49 -15.17
CA SER A 90 24.27 26.20 -15.79
C SER A 90 22.90 25.97 -15.14
N ALA A 91 22.25 27.09 -14.86
CA ALA A 91 21.05 27.27 -14.05
C ALA A 91 19.75 27.13 -14.87
N ALA A 92 18.70 26.54 -14.26
CA ALA A 92 17.34 27.10 -14.17
C ALA A 92 16.32 26.01 -13.75
N ASN A 93 15.43 26.43 -12.85
CA ASN A 93 14.08 25.90 -12.57
C ASN A 93 13.89 24.44 -12.10
N GLY A 94 13.49 24.36 -10.83
CA GLY A 94 12.18 23.78 -10.52
C GLY A 94 12.18 22.33 -10.01
N LYS A 95 11.69 22.21 -8.78
CA LYS A 95 11.11 21.01 -8.16
C LYS A 95 12.08 19.87 -7.84
N ALA A 96 12.40 19.84 -6.56
CA ALA A 96 12.79 18.65 -5.85
C ALA A 96 11.79 17.50 -6.14
N THR A 97 12.34 16.41 -6.67
CA THR A 97 11.73 15.09 -6.59
C THR A 97 12.83 14.18 -6.10
N SER A 98 12.77 13.95 -4.78
CA SER A 98 13.07 12.66 -4.17
C SER A 98 12.45 11.54 -5.02
N THR A 99 12.95 10.32 -5.10
CA THR A 99 13.27 9.41 -4.00
C THR A 99 13.78 8.12 -4.66
N ALA A 100 14.71 7.40 -4.03
CA ALA A 100 14.45 6.10 -3.39
C ALA A 100 15.18 4.96 -4.12
N VAL A 101 16.38 4.68 -3.60
CA VAL A 101 17.08 3.40 -3.74
C VAL A 101 16.31 2.38 -2.90
N ALA A 102 15.87 1.29 -3.55
CA ALA A 102 15.53 0.04 -2.89
C ALA A 102 16.77 -0.86 -2.97
N ASN A 103 17.19 -1.47 -1.85
CA ASN A 103 17.91 -2.73 -1.90
C ASN A 103 17.42 -3.62 -0.76
N GLY A 104 16.95 -4.79 -1.16
CA GLY A 104 16.55 -5.87 -0.28
C GLY A 104 17.74 -6.75 0.10
N ASP A 105 17.53 -7.56 1.12
CA ASP A 105 18.35 -8.72 1.40
C ASP A 105 17.39 -9.84 1.84
N GLY A 106 17.63 -11.06 1.34
CA GLY A 106 16.86 -12.23 1.73
C GLY A 106 16.67 -13.30 0.65
N THR A 107 17.75 -14.04 0.38
CA THR A 107 17.76 -15.51 0.17
C THR A 107 16.76 -16.10 -0.83
N ALA A 108 17.33 -16.59 -1.93
CA ALA A 108 16.69 -17.47 -2.90
C ALA A 108 16.00 -18.68 -2.24
N ASN A 109 14.70 -18.82 -2.49
CA ASN A 109 14.11 -20.12 -2.77
C ASN A 109 12.92 -19.94 -3.71
N GLY A 110 12.95 -20.67 -4.81
CA GLY A 110 12.24 -20.32 -6.04
C GLY A 110 10.71 -20.35 -5.95
N THR A 111 10.10 -19.44 -6.71
CA THR A 111 8.98 -19.68 -7.64
C THR A 111 8.65 -18.37 -8.39
N ASN A 112 8.60 -18.44 -9.74
CA ASN A 112 8.09 -17.44 -10.69
C ASN A 112 8.79 -16.06 -10.75
N GLY A 113 9.45 -15.79 -11.88
CA GLY A 113 10.12 -14.53 -12.23
C GLY A 113 9.21 -13.29 -12.31
N ARG A 114 8.67 -12.85 -11.17
CA ARG A 114 8.03 -11.54 -10.98
C ARG A 114 8.93 -10.68 -10.11
N LEU A 115 9.38 -9.54 -10.66
CA LEU A 115 10.10 -8.54 -9.91
C LEU A 115 9.26 -8.07 -8.69
N PRO A 116 9.85 -8.03 -7.48
CA PRO A 116 9.20 -7.49 -6.30
C PRO A 116 8.78 -6.02 -6.49
N HIS A 117 7.66 -5.62 -5.92
CA HIS A 117 7.20 -4.23 -6.01
C HIS A 117 8.16 -3.27 -5.27
N PRO A 118 8.61 -2.14 -5.87
CA PRO A 118 9.66 -1.29 -5.29
C PRO A 118 9.35 -0.73 -3.89
N ARG A 119 8.07 -0.52 -3.57
CA ARG A 119 7.64 0.05 -2.28
C ARG A 119 7.42 -1.00 -1.19
N THR A 120 6.91 -2.17 -1.57
CA THR A 120 6.41 -3.21 -0.64
C THR A 120 7.25 -4.48 -0.64
N GLY A 121 8.12 -4.68 -1.65
CA GLY A 121 8.96 -5.87 -1.78
C GLY A 121 8.19 -7.16 -2.09
N MET A 122 6.89 -7.08 -2.43
CA MET A 122 6.05 -8.25 -2.67
C MET A 122 6.04 -8.65 -4.15
N SER A 123 6.10 -9.96 -4.41
CA SER A 123 6.15 -10.54 -5.76
C SER A 123 5.00 -11.52 -6.05
N SER A 124 4.40 -12.08 -5.00
CA SER A 124 3.46 -13.20 -5.04
C SER A 124 2.33 -13.09 -4.01
N GLU A 125 1.31 -13.96 -4.09
CA GLU A 125 0.21 -14.00 -3.09
C GLU A 125 0.72 -14.60 -1.76
N GLU A 126 1.71 -15.48 -1.82
CA GLU A 126 2.37 -16.09 -0.67
C GLU A 126 3.06 -15.03 0.22
N ASP A 127 3.66 -14.01 -0.41
CA ASP A 127 4.31 -12.89 0.28
C ASP A 127 3.35 -12.08 1.16
N LEU A 128 2.04 -12.10 0.87
CA LEU A 128 1.04 -11.35 1.62
C LEU A 128 0.90 -11.83 3.08
N SER A 129 1.27 -13.08 3.33
CA SER A 129 1.16 -13.75 4.64
C SER A 129 2.50 -14.02 5.30
N LYS A 130 3.59 -13.53 4.73
CA LYS A 130 4.94 -13.73 5.27
C LYS A 130 5.14 -12.86 6.50
N ASP A 131 5.45 -13.48 7.63
CA ASP A 131 5.75 -12.80 8.89
C ASP A 131 6.86 -11.75 8.71
N THR A 132 6.62 -10.55 9.26
CA THR A 132 7.63 -9.49 9.32
C THR A 132 8.64 -9.77 10.44
N ASP A 133 9.94 -9.71 10.12
CA ASP A 133 10.98 -9.66 11.15
C ASP A 133 10.91 -8.30 11.88
N ILE A 134 10.33 -8.33 13.07
CA ILE A 134 10.12 -7.15 13.92
C ILE A 134 11.43 -6.38 14.21
N THR A 135 12.54 -7.09 14.41
CA THR A 135 13.80 -6.44 14.78
C THR A 135 14.41 -5.73 13.57
N SER A 136 14.38 -6.39 12.42
CA SER A 136 14.87 -5.81 11.17
C SER A 136 13.98 -4.64 10.72
N ASP A 137 12.65 -4.80 10.74
CA ASP A 137 11.69 -3.75 10.33
C ASP A 137 11.87 -2.47 11.15
N TYR A 138 11.91 -2.57 12.48
CA TYR A 138 12.10 -1.40 13.32
C TYR A 138 13.51 -0.79 13.16
N LYS A 139 14.53 -1.62 12.92
CA LYS A 139 15.89 -1.12 12.69
C LYS A 139 16.00 -0.33 11.39
N THR A 140 15.34 -0.80 10.33
CA THR A 140 15.40 -0.22 8.98
C THR A 140 14.49 0.99 8.84
N HIS A 141 13.22 0.87 9.25
CA HIS A 141 12.20 1.87 8.96
C HIS A 141 11.97 2.88 10.08
N LYS A 142 12.37 2.57 11.31
CA LYS A 142 12.21 3.46 12.48
C LYS A 142 10.76 3.94 12.70
N PHE A 143 9.79 3.15 12.28
CA PHE A 143 8.36 3.48 12.40
C PHE A 143 7.75 2.92 13.69
N LEU A 144 7.15 1.73 13.65
CA LEU A 144 6.52 1.09 14.80
C LEU A 144 7.25 -0.20 15.18
N ASP A 145 7.53 -0.37 16.47
CA ASP A 145 8.05 -1.62 17.03
C ASP A 145 6.87 -2.57 17.29
N LEU A 146 6.69 -3.56 16.41
CA LEU A 146 5.63 -4.56 16.52
C LEU A 146 5.72 -5.40 17.80
N SER A 147 6.83 -5.40 18.54
CA SER A 147 6.94 -6.13 19.82
C SER A 147 6.24 -5.41 20.98
N ARG A 148 5.74 -4.18 20.77
CA ARG A 148 5.11 -3.34 21.79
C ARG A 148 3.75 -2.83 21.33
N PRO A 149 2.88 -2.36 22.25
CA PRO A 149 1.60 -1.76 21.88
C PRO A 149 1.74 -0.61 20.87
N LEU A 150 0.98 -0.65 19.78
CA LEU A 150 1.13 0.31 18.68
C LEU A 150 0.53 1.68 18.98
N PHE A 151 -0.59 1.76 19.70
CA PHE A 151 -1.30 3.03 19.93
C PHE A 151 -0.44 4.07 20.67
N PRO A 152 0.24 3.74 21.78
CA PRO A 152 1.12 4.71 22.46
C PRO A 152 2.29 5.17 21.59
N GLN A 153 2.77 4.30 20.68
CA GLN A 153 3.84 4.62 19.74
C GLN A 153 3.36 5.60 18.67
N VAL A 154 2.15 5.44 18.14
CA VAL A 154 1.55 6.39 17.19
C VAL A 154 1.27 7.73 17.89
N TRP A 155 0.70 7.70 19.10
CA TRP A 155 0.33 8.91 19.85
C TRP A 155 1.53 9.75 20.31
N ASN A 156 2.61 9.10 20.74
CA ASN A 156 3.82 9.75 21.29
C ASN A 156 5.03 9.71 20.35
N GLY A 157 4.90 9.14 19.15
CA GLY A 157 6.01 8.90 18.24
C GLY A 157 6.60 10.15 17.61
N GLY A 158 5.85 11.26 17.57
CA GLY A 158 6.33 12.53 17.02
C GLY A 158 6.61 12.48 15.51
N PHE A 159 5.96 11.56 14.78
CA PHE A 159 6.10 11.41 13.35
C PHE A 159 5.58 12.65 12.61
N SER A 160 6.29 13.07 11.57
CA SER A 160 5.71 13.98 10.58
C SER A 160 4.67 13.23 9.74
N LYS A 161 3.70 13.97 9.21
CA LYS A 161 2.67 13.48 8.29
C LYS A 161 3.27 12.65 7.15
N ASP A 162 4.27 13.20 6.45
CA ASP A 162 4.83 12.58 5.24
C ASP A 162 5.53 11.25 5.58
N PHE A 163 6.28 11.21 6.69
CA PHE A 163 6.92 9.98 7.15
C PHE A 163 5.87 8.93 7.57
N TYR A 164 4.83 9.35 8.29
CA TYR A 164 3.75 8.48 8.69
C TYR A 164 3.02 7.88 7.48
N LEU A 165 2.63 8.69 6.50
CA LEU A 165 1.89 8.24 5.32
C LEU A 165 2.71 7.28 4.45
N ASP A 166 4.01 7.54 4.27
CA ASP A 166 4.90 6.62 3.57
C ASP A 166 5.00 5.27 4.28
N GLN A 167 5.04 5.26 5.62
CA GLN A 167 5.26 4.04 6.38
C GLN A 167 3.97 3.24 6.67
N VAL A 168 2.86 3.91 6.95
CA VAL A 168 1.59 3.25 7.30
C VAL A 168 1.01 2.48 6.10
N HIS A 169 1.21 2.97 4.89
CA HIS A 169 0.75 2.32 3.65
C HIS A 169 1.71 1.25 3.12
N ARG A 170 2.82 0.97 3.82
CA ARG A 170 3.71 -0.15 3.52
C ARG A 170 3.30 -1.34 4.39
N PRO A 171 2.70 -2.40 3.83
CA PRO A 171 2.12 -3.46 4.64
C PRO A 171 3.15 -4.31 5.39
N ARG A 172 2.82 -4.68 6.64
CA ARG A 172 3.54 -5.63 7.49
C ARG A 172 2.61 -6.80 7.84
N HIS A 173 3.19 -7.88 8.36
CA HIS A 173 2.45 -9.03 8.88
C HIS A 173 2.92 -9.39 10.28
N TYR A 174 1.97 -9.48 11.22
CA TYR A 174 2.27 -9.84 12.59
C TYR A 174 2.29 -11.37 12.78
N ARG A 175 3.28 -11.82 13.55
CA ARG A 175 3.71 -13.21 13.70
C ARG A 175 2.56 -14.22 13.78
N GLY A 176 2.58 -15.20 12.89
CA GLY A 176 1.63 -16.33 12.88
C GLY A 176 0.18 -15.91 12.61
N GLY A 177 -0.05 -14.76 11.96
CA GLY A 177 -1.39 -14.23 11.67
C GLY A 177 -2.18 -13.80 12.91
N ALA A 178 -1.53 -13.62 14.05
CA ALA A 178 -2.14 -13.03 15.23
C ALA A 178 -2.33 -11.51 15.06
N SER A 179 -3.13 -10.89 15.91
CA SER A 179 -3.24 -9.43 15.94
C SER A 179 -2.13 -8.83 16.80
N ALA A 180 -1.38 -7.87 16.24
CA ALA A 180 -0.38 -7.09 16.98
C ALA A 180 -1.03 -6.40 18.20
N PRO A 181 -0.39 -6.17 19.35
CA PRO A 181 -1.04 -5.43 20.44
C PRO A 181 -1.27 -3.95 20.06
N LEU A 182 -2.50 -3.43 20.18
CA LEU A 182 -2.76 -1.99 19.97
C LEU A 182 -2.58 -1.20 21.27
N PHE A 183 -3.25 -1.62 22.34
CA PHE A 183 -3.14 -1.03 23.68
C PHE A 183 -2.33 -1.89 24.64
N GLY A 184 -2.36 -3.22 24.48
CA GLY A 184 -1.66 -4.17 25.35
C GLY A 184 -2.20 -4.24 26.78
N ASN A 185 -3.42 -3.78 27.01
CA ASN A 185 -4.09 -3.75 28.32
C ASN A 185 -5.58 -4.13 28.17
N PHE A 186 -6.42 -3.79 29.16
CA PHE A 186 -7.85 -4.12 29.18
C PHE A 186 -8.67 -3.51 28.02
N LEU A 187 -8.13 -2.53 27.28
CA LEU A 187 -8.76 -1.94 26.09
C LEU A 187 -8.54 -2.79 24.83
N GLU A 188 -7.61 -3.74 24.83
CA GLU A 188 -7.28 -4.56 23.66
C GLU A 188 -8.48 -5.27 23.04
N PRO A 189 -9.44 -5.85 23.81
CA PRO A 189 -10.62 -6.49 23.24
C PRO A 189 -11.49 -5.54 22.39
N LEU A 190 -11.51 -4.24 22.69
CA LEU A 190 -12.29 -3.25 21.91
C LEU A 190 -11.71 -3.02 20.50
N THR A 191 -10.48 -3.47 20.27
CA THR A 191 -9.74 -3.28 19.00
C THR A 191 -9.86 -4.47 18.06
N LYS A 192 -10.50 -5.55 18.52
CA LYS A 192 -10.58 -6.82 17.80
C LYS A 192 -12.03 -7.09 17.43
N THR A 193 -12.36 -6.89 16.16
CA THR A 193 -13.71 -7.09 15.64
C THR A 193 -13.72 -8.25 14.65
N PRO A 194 -14.24 -9.44 15.03
CA PRO A 194 -14.46 -10.53 14.10
C PRO A 194 -15.47 -10.14 13.00
N TRP A 195 -15.28 -10.65 11.78
CA TRP A 195 -16.15 -10.35 10.63
C TRP A 195 -17.65 -10.60 10.89
N TRP A 196 -18.00 -11.63 11.65
CA TRP A 196 -19.39 -12.01 11.92
C TRP A 196 -20.10 -11.04 12.88
N VAL A 197 -19.36 -10.17 13.58
CA VAL A 197 -19.96 -9.12 14.43
C VAL A 197 -20.79 -8.16 13.59
N ILE A 198 -20.35 -7.84 12.37
CA ILE A 198 -21.02 -6.88 11.50
C ILE A 198 -22.47 -7.29 11.20
N PRO A 199 -22.76 -8.47 10.61
CA PRO A 199 -24.14 -8.87 10.36
C PRO A 199 -24.94 -9.10 11.65
N VAL A 200 -24.33 -9.65 12.71
CA VAL A 200 -25.04 -9.93 13.98
C VAL A 200 -25.52 -8.65 14.66
N VAL A 201 -24.69 -7.60 14.67
CA VAL A 201 -25.02 -6.33 15.33
C VAL A 201 -25.97 -5.50 14.47
N TRP A 202 -25.78 -5.47 13.15
CA TRP A 202 -26.44 -4.48 12.30
C TRP A 202 -27.66 -5.00 11.53
N LEU A 203 -27.77 -6.30 11.23
CA LEU A 203 -28.98 -6.83 10.58
C LEU A 203 -30.25 -6.69 11.45
N PRO A 204 -30.24 -6.94 12.77
CA PRO A 204 -31.46 -6.80 13.56
C PRO A 204 -31.99 -5.36 13.62
N PRO A 205 -31.17 -4.32 13.84
CA PRO A 205 -31.61 -2.92 13.72
C PRO A 205 -32.11 -2.55 12.32
N VAL A 206 -31.48 -3.06 11.25
CA VAL A 206 -31.95 -2.86 9.88
C VAL A 206 -33.33 -3.49 9.67
N ALA A 207 -33.54 -4.73 10.12
CA ALA A 207 -34.82 -5.43 10.00
C ALA A 207 -35.91 -4.72 10.82
N TYR A 208 -35.60 -4.33 12.05
CA TYR A 208 -36.53 -3.59 12.91
C TYR A 208 -36.86 -2.20 12.33
N GLY A 209 -35.86 -1.46 11.86
CA GLY A 209 -36.04 -0.15 11.23
C GLY A 209 -36.87 -0.25 9.95
N LEU A 210 -36.69 -1.31 9.15
CA LEU A 210 -37.50 -1.56 7.96
C LEU A 210 -38.96 -1.90 8.32
N SER A 211 -39.17 -2.67 9.40
CA SER A 211 -40.52 -2.94 9.93
C SER A 211 -41.22 -1.64 10.33
N LEU A 212 -40.55 -0.78 11.09
CA LEU A 212 -41.10 0.53 11.48
C LEU A 212 -41.33 1.44 10.28
N ALA A 213 -40.42 1.44 9.30
CA ALA A 213 -40.60 2.20 8.09
C ALA A 213 -41.85 1.72 7.33
N SER A 214 -42.09 0.42 7.25
CA SER A 214 -43.22 -0.14 6.50
C SER A 214 -44.59 0.33 6.97
N GLU A 215 -44.74 0.68 8.25
CA GLU A 215 -45.98 1.24 8.81
C GLU A 215 -46.38 2.60 8.19
N GLY A 216 -45.42 3.32 7.62
CA GLY A 216 -45.64 4.62 6.99
C GLY A 216 -46.00 4.59 5.51
N PHE A 217 -46.11 3.40 4.91
CA PHE A 217 -46.38 3.23 3.49
C PHE A 217 -47.61 2.37 3.25
N ALA A 218 -48.48 2.80 2.34
CA ALA A 218 -49.64 2.00 1.92
C ALA A 218 -49.23 0.85 0.99
N ASN A 219 -48.18 1.05 0.19
CA ASN A 219 -47.68 0.08 -0.78
C ASN A 219 -46.30 -0.45 -0.35
N PRO A 220 -46.15 -1.76 -0.13
CA PRO A 220 -44.85 -2.37 0.22
C PRO A 220 -43.75 -2.09 -0.81
N MET A 221 -44.09 -1.87 -2.08
CA MET A 221 -43.11 -1.56 -3.12
C MET A 221 -42.42 -0.21 -2.92
N GLU A 222 -43.07 0.75 -2.26
CA GLU A 222 -42.46 2.05 -1.94
C GLU A 222 -41.32 1.88 -0.93
N VAL A 223 -41.53 1.05 0.10
CA VAL A 223 -40.51 0.69 1.08
C VAL A 223 -39.31 0.02 0.40
N VAL A 224 -39.57 -0.94 -0.50
CA VAL A 224 -38.52 -1.63 -1.26
C VAL A 224 -37.73 -0.65 -2.11
N PHE A 225 -38.40 0.29 -2.78
CA PHE A 225 -37.72 1.31 -3.58
C PHE A 225 -36.85 2.23 -2.72
N CYS A 226 -37.34 2.69 -1.58
CA CYS A 226 -36.56 3.49 -0.63
C CYS A 226 -35.33 2.72 -0.13
N PHE A 227 -35.51 1.45 0.24
CA PHE A 227 -34.41 0.58 0.66
C PHE A 227 -33.35 0.41 -0.44
N LEU A 228 -33.77 0.08 -1.67
CA LEU A 228 -32.83 -0.07 -2.80
C LEU A 228 -32.14 1.25 -3.17
N SER A 229 -32.81 2.39 -3.02
CA SER A 229 -32.20 3.71 -3.19
C SER A 229 -31.11 3.94 -2.14
N GLY A 230 -31.37 3.58 -0.88
CA GLY A 230 -30.37 3.61 0.18
C GLY A 230 -29.16 2.71 -0.08
N LEU A 231 -29.41 1.48 -0.57
CA LEU A 231 -28.36 0.55 -0.95
C LEU A 231 -27.50 1.09 -2.11
N PHE A 232 -28.11 1.73 -3.10
CA PHE A 232 -27.37 2.39 -4.17
C PHE A 232 -26.54 3.57 -3.64
N LEU A 233 -27.14 4.44 -2.81
CA LEU A 233 -26.44 5.57 -2.18
C LEU A 233 -25.27 5.12 -1.32
N TRP A 234 -25.35 3.95 -0.68
CA TRP A 234 -24.22 3.37 0.05
C TRP A 234 -22.98 3.23 -0.85
N THR A 235 -23.12 2.76 -2.09
CA THR A 235 -21.95 2.59 -2.97
C THR A 235 -21.22 3.91 -3.23
N LEU A 236 -21.96 5.02 -3.24
CA LEU A 236 -21.40 6.36 -3.37
C LEU A 236 -20.72 6.79 -2.05
N ILE A 237 -21.39 6.56 -0.92
CA ILE A 237 -20.85 6.84 0.43
C ILE A 237 -19.55 6.07 0.66
N GLU A 238 -19.51 4.78 0.31
CA GLU A 238 -18.32 3.93 0.32
C GLU A 238 -17.17 4.61 -0.41
N TYR A 239 -17.37 5.01 -1.66
CA TYR A 239 -16.35 5.64 -2.48
C TYR A 239 -15.82 6.94 -1.83
N PHE A 240 -16.72 7.84 -1.43
CA PHE A 240 -16.33 9.12 -0.83
C PHE A 240 -15.66 8.96 0.54
N MET A 241 -16.16 8.05 1.39
CA MET A 241 -15.54 7.79 2.69
C MET A 241 -14.17 7.16 2.51
N HIS A 242 -14.04 6.18 1.62
CA HIS A 242 -12.76 5.52 1.38
C HIS A 242 -11.73 6.50 0.84
N ARG A 243 -12.11 7.33 -0.14
CA ARG A 243 -11.22 8.30 -0.77
C ARG A 243 -10.87 9.51 0.10
N PHE A 244 -11.83 10.09 0.80
CA PHE A 244 -11.66 11.41 1.42
C PHE A 244 -11.64 11.41 2.95
N LEU A 245 -12.02 10.30 3.58
CA LEU A 245 -11.96 10.15 5.04
C LEU A 245 -10.91 9.11 5.46
N PHE A 246 -10.92 7.95 4.80
CA PHE A 246 -9.99 6.86 5.10
C PHE A 246 -8.60 7.12 4.51
N HIS A 247 -8.54 7.60 3.26
CA HIS A 247 -7.33 8.14 2.61
C HIS A 247 -7.26 9.66 2.71
N LEU A 248 -7.39 10.21 3.93
CA LEU A 248 -7.28 11.67 4.13
C LEU A 248 -5.92 12.22 3.68
N ASP A 249 -4.86 11.39 3.79
CA ASP A 249 -3.53 11.51 3.19
C ASP A 249 -3.02 12.95 3.00
N GLU A 250 -3.16 13.52 1.81
CA GLU A 250 -2.67 14.88 1.51
C GLU A 250 -3.19 15.94 2.48
N TRP A 251 -4.45 15.79 2.92
CA TRP A 251 -5.15 16.70 3.84
C TRP A 251 -5.03 16.32 5.32
N LEU A 252 -4.31 15.24 5.64
CA LEU A 252 -4.04 14.85 7.02
C LEU A 252 -3.29 16.01 7.71
N PRO A 253 -3.75 16.51 8.87
CA PRO A 253 -3.00 17.56 9.56
C PRO A 253 -1.76 16.96 10.23
N ASP A 254 -0.65 17.70 10.19
CA ASP A 254 0.64 17.27 10.73
C ASP A 254 0.69 17.37 12.27
N ASN A 255 -0.11 16.53 12.93
CA ASN A 255 -0.15 16.41 14.37
C ASN A 255 -0.59 15.01 14.80
N ARG A 256 -0.22 14.64 16.03
CA ARG A 256 -0.53 13.31 16.61
C ARG A 256 -2.01 12.94 16.62
N VAL A 257 -2.93 13.90 16.75
CA VAL A 257 -4.37 13.60 16.81
C VAL A 257 -4.86 13.17 15.43
N GLY A 258 -4.49 13.92 14.38
CA GLY A 258 -4.80 13.57 13.00
C GLY A 258 -4.22 12.21 12.62
N ILE A 259 -2.92 12.02 12.86
CA ILE A 259 -2.21 10.76 12.58
C ILE A 259 -2.85 9.58 13.31
N THR A 260 -3.17 9.72 14.59
CA THR A 260 -3.79 8.64 15.38
C THR A 260 -5.20 8.34 14.87
N LEU A 261 -5.99 9.36 14.55
CA LEU A 261 -7.34 9.17 14.01
C LEU A 261 -7.29 8.41 12.68
N HIS A 262 -6.42 8.82 11.75
CA HIS A 262 -6.20 8.12 10.48
C HIS A 262 -5.77 6.67 10.70
N PHE A 263 -4.83 6.43 11.61
CA PHE A 263 -4.37 5.08 11.96
C PHE A 263 -5.53 4.19 12.44
N THR A 264 -6.41 4.73 13.30
CA THR A 264 -7.55 3.97 13.83
C THR A 264 -8.70 3.78 12.84
N LEU A 265 -8.88 4.71 11.88
CA LEU A 265 -9.94 4.64 10.88
C LEU A 265 -9.62 3.65 9.77
N HIS A 266 -8.39 3.70 9.23
CA HIS A 266 -8.02 2.88 8.08
C HIS A 266 -6.54 2.54 8.00
N GLY A 267 -5.64 3.39 8.52
CA GLY A 267 -4.21 3.17 8.42
C GLY A 267 -3.73 1.84 9.03
N ILE A 268 -4.33 1.38 10.13
CA ILE A 268 -3.99 0.07 10.72
C ILE A 268 -4.30 -1.10 9.78
N HIS A 269 -5.34 -0.97 8.94
CA HIS A 269 -5.68 -1.98 7.96
C HIS A 269 -4.64 -2.02 6.84
N HIS A 270 -4.24 -0.87 6.27
CA HIS A 270 -3.13 -0.85 5.30
C HIS A 270 -1.80 -1.32 5.88
N TYR A 271 -1.55 -1.01 7.16
CA TYR A 271 -0.32 -1.41 7.83
C TYR A 271 -0.29 -2.91 8.15
N LEU A 272 -1.44 -3.53 8.47
CA LEU A 272 -1.59 -4.96 8.80
C LEU A 272 -2.79 -5.58 8.06
N PRO A 273 -2.75 -5.72 6.72
CA PRO A 273 -3.94 -6.03 5.91
C PRO A 273 -4.50 -7.44 6.16
N MET A 274 -3.65 -8.36 6.59
CA MET A 274 -4.03 -9.75 6.88
C MET A 274 -4.39 -9.99 8.36
N ASP A 275 -4.53 -8.94 9.18
CA ASP A 275 -5.06 -9.07 10.55
C ASP A 275 -6.59 -9.21 10.53
N ARG A 276 -7.06 -10.44 10.73
CA ARG A 276 -8.48 -10.82 10.68
C ARG A 276 -9.39 -10.05 11.63
N TYR A 277 -8.85 -9.42 12.68
CA TYR A 277 -9.65 -8.69 13.68
C TYR A 277 -9.58 -7.17 13.52
N ARG A 278 -8.80 -6.66 12.54
CA ARG A 278 -8.56 -5.22 12.33
C ARG A 278 -8.81 -4.77 10.90
N LEU A 279 -9.81 -5.37 10.28
CA LEU A 279 -10.27 -5.04 8.95
C LEU A 279 -11.66 -4.40 8.99
N VAL A 280 -12.64 -5.13 9.52
CA VAL A 280 -14.02 -4.64 9.60
C VAL A 280 -14.14 -3.53 10.63
N MET A 281 -15.07 -2.60 10.41
CA MET A 281 -15.23 -1.46 11.32
C MET A 281 -15.78 -1.88 12.68
N PRO A 282 -15.10 -1.57 13.79
CA PRO A 282 -15.64 -1.81 15.12
C PRO A 282 -17.00 -1.10 15.29
N PRO A 283 -18.02 -1.75 15.89
CA PRO A 283 -19.35 -1.15 16.01
C PRO A 283 -19.39 0.24 16.65
N THR A 284 -18.49 0.49 17.61
CA THR A 284 -18.35 1.81 18.25
C THR A 284 -17.97 2.91 17.26
N LEU A 285 -17.02 2.62 16.36
CA LEU A 285 -16.56 3.55 15.34
C LEU A 285 -17.60 3.71 14.23
N PHE A 286 -18.20 2.60 13.78
CA PHE A 286 -19.29 2.66 12.80
C PHE A 286 -20.47 3.50 13.32
N LEU A 287 -20.88 3.34 14.59
CA LEU A 287 -21.97 4.14 15.16
C LEU A 287 -21.67 5.64 15.10
N ALA A 288 -20.44 6.04 15.41
CA ALA A 288 -20.02 7.44 15.31
C ALA A 288 -20.09 7.96 13.88
N LEU A 289 -19.63 7.16 12.90
CA LEU A 289 -19.67 7.51 11.47
C LEU A 289 -21.10 7.48 10.89
N ALA A 290 -21.97 6.57 11.34
CA ALA A 290 -23.31 6.38 10.82
C ALA A 290 -24.33 7.40 11.38
N THR A 291 -24.08 7.95 12.57
CA THR A 291 -24.93 8.96 13.22
C THR A 291 -25.17 10.22 12.37
N PRO A 292 -24.15 10.87 11.75
CA PRO A 292 -24.41 12.01 10.87
C PRO A 292 -25.25 11.64 9.64
N PHE A 293 -25.08 10.43 9.08
CA PHE A 293 -25.92 9.97 7.96
C PHE A 293 -27.37 9.70 8.38
N TRP A 294 -27.61 9.24 9.60
CA TRP A 294 -28.97 9.14 10.16
C TRP A 294 -29.65 10.50 10.20
N LYS A 295 -28.95 11.52 10.73
CA LYS A 295 -29.45 12.90 10.77
C LYS A 295 -29.68 13.46 9.38
N LEU A 296 -28.75 13.21 8.46
CA LEU A 296 -28.85 13.67 7.07
C LEU A 296 -30.05 13.04 6.35
N ALA A 297 -30.26 11.74 6.49
CA ALA A 297 -31.41 11.05 5.89
C ALA A 297 -32.73 11.69 6.37
N HIS A 298 -32.88 11.93 7.67
CA HIS A 298 -34.09 12.55 8.22
C HIS A 298 -34.19 14.06 7.96
N ALA A 299 -33.09 14.74 7.65
CA ALA A 299 -33.12 16.12 7.18
C ALA A 299 -33.58 16.22 5.73
N ILE A 300 -33.11 15.32 4.85
CA ILE A 300 -33.52 15.28 3.43
C ILE A 300 -34.98 14.85 3.32
N PHE A 301 -35.36 13.81 4.07
CA PHE A 301 -36.72 13.26 4.08
C PHE A 301 -37.53 13.78 5.27
N PHE A 302 -37.36 15.05 5.65
CA PHE A 302 -38.01 15.66 6.83
C PHE A 302 -39.54 15.58 6.79
N PHE A 303 -40.13 15.50 5.60
CA PHE A 303 -41.57 15.39 5.38
C PHE A 303 -42.12 13.97 5.56
N ASN A 304 -41.26 12.95 5.60
CA ASN A 304 -41.65 11.57 5.83
C ASN A 304 -40.54 10.80 6.57
N TRP A 305 -40.71 10.67 7.88
CA TRP A 305 -39.81 9.94 8.78
C TRP A 305 -39.56 8.49 8.32
N HIS A 306 -40.62 7.79 7.90
CA HIS A 306 -40.54 6.39 7.49
C HIS A 306 -39.69 6.22 6.23
N MET A 307 -39.76 7.17 5.29
CA MET A 307 -38.88 7.18 4.12
C MET A 307 -37.42 7.41 4.49
N GLY A 308 -37.14 8.38 5.36
CA GLY A 308 -35.78 8.59 5.88
C GLY A 308 -35.21 7.33 6.54
N THR A 309 -36.04 6.65 7.34
CA THR A 309 -35.67 5.39 7.98
C THR A 309 -35.43 4.26 6.97
N ALA A 310 -36.31 4.08 5.97
CA ALA A 310 -36.15 3.03 4.95
C ALA A 310 -34.87 3.21 4.12
N VAL A 311 -34.59 4.44 3.68
CA VAL A 311 -33.36 4.78 2.93
C VAL A 311 -32.13 4.55 3.80
N TYR A 312 -32.15 4.98 5.07
CA TYR A 312 -31.04 4.73 5.99
C TYR A 312 -30.81 3.22 6.21
N CYS A 313 -31.86 2.44 6.40
CA CYS A 313 -31.76 0.98 6.55
C CYS A 313 -31.14 0.32 5.31
N GLY A 314 -31.51 0.78 4.11
CA GLY A 314 -30.86 0.37 2.86
C GLY A 314 -29.38 0.71 2.81
N GLY A 315 -29.01 1.90 3.29
CA GLY A 315 -27.61 2.33 3.40
C GLY A 315 -26.79 1.47 4.38
N VAL A 316 -27.33 1.20 5.58
CA VAL A 316 -26.67 0.33 6.58
C VAL A 316 -26.58 -1.11 6.10
N PHE A 317 -27.58 -1.61 5.36
CA PHE A 317 -27.47 -2.91 4.70
C PHE A 317 -26.35 -2.93 3.65
N GLY A 318 -26.23 -1.86 2.85
CA GLY A 318 -25.11 -1.67 1.94
C GLY A 318 -23.76 -1.71 2.66
N TYR A 319 -23.65 -1.06 3.82
CA TYR A 319 -22.47 -1.14 4.68
C TYR A 319 -22.13 -2.57 5.10
N ILE A 320 -23.12 -3.35 5.55
CA ILE A 320 -22.90 -4.76 5.92
C ILE A 320 -22.33 -5.54 4.73
N CYS A 321 -22.91 -5.36 3.54
CA CYS A 321 -22.41 -5.97 2.30
C CYS A 321 -20.98 -5.54 1.99
N TYR A 322 -20.66 -4.26 2.14
CA TYR A 322 -19.32 -3.72 1.94
C TYR A 322 -18.29 -4.34 2.90
N ASP A 323 -18.53 -4.30 4.21
CA ASP A 323 -17.54 -4.74 5.21
C ASP A 323 -17.27 -6.25 5.07
N LEU A 324 -18.31 -7.03 4.77
CA LEU A 324 -18.16 -8.46 4.50
C LEU A 324 -17.43 -8.71 3.18
N THR A 325 -17.75 -7.98 2.12
CA THR A 325 -17.03 -8.07 0.84
C THR A 325 -15.55 -7.78 1.07
N HIS A 326 -15.25 -6.63 1.68
CA HIS A 326 -13.90 -6.20 2.02
C HIS A 326 -13.14 -7.29 2.79
N TYR A 327 -13.75 -7.83 3.85
CA TYR A 327 -13.13 -8.90 4.63
C TYR A 327 -12.78 -10.13 3.81
N PHE A 328 -13.72 -10.60 2.98
CA PHE A 328 -13.54 -11.82 2.20
C PHE A 328 -12.61 -11.63 1.00
N LEU A 329 -12.45 -10.42 0.47
CA LEU A 329 -11.43 -10.12 -0.55
C LEU A 329 -10.02 -10.40 -0.01
N HIS A 330 -9.74 -10.10 1.26
CA HIS A 330 -8.45 -10.41 1.88
C HIS A 330 -8.31 -11.88 2.30
N HIS A 331 -9.36 -12.46 2.90
CA HIS A 331 -9.21 -13.68 3.70
C HIS A 331 -9.75 -14.96 3.08
N GLN A 332 -10.31 -14.92 1.87
CA GLN A 332 -10.89 -16.10 1.23
C GLN A 332 -10.40 -16.31 -0.21
N ASN A 333 -10.43 -17.57 -0.63
CA ASN A 333 -10.31 -17.90 -2.05
C ASN A 333 -11.70 -17.84 -2.69
N LEU A 334 -11.98 -16.71 -3.33
CA LEU A 334 -13.31 -16.40 -3.85
C LEU A 334 -13.56 -17.06 -5.23
N PRO A 335 -14.85 -17.28 -5.59
CA PRO A 335 -15.23 -17.75 -6.92
C PRO A 335 -14.71 -16.85 -8.04
N LEU A 336 -14.63 -17.38 -9.27
CA LEU A 336 -14.02 -16.71 -10.43
C LEU A 336 -14.55 -15.30 -10.67
N TRP A 337 -15.86 -15.06 -10.48
CA TRP A 337 -16.47 -13.74 -10.70
C TRP A 337 -16.07 -12.67 -9.68
N TRP A 338 -15.58 -13.06 -8.50
CA TRP A 338 -15.05 -12.13 -7.49
C TRP A 338 -13.53 -11.99 -7.55
N LYS A 339 -12.81 -12.89 -8.23
CA LYS A 339 -11.34 -12.84 -8.29
C LYS A 339 -10.80 -11.54 -8.89
N GLN A 340 -11.51 -10.98 -9.86
CA GLN A 340 -11.12 -9.70 -10.45
C GLN A 340 -11.21 -8.55 -9.43
N LEU A 341 -12.28 -8.54 -8.62
CA LEU A 341 -12.44 -7.54 -7.56
C LEU A 341 -11.43 -7.77 -6.43
N LYS A 342 -11.16 -9.03 -6.06
CA LYS A 342 -10.11 -9.38 -5.09
C LYS A 342 -8.77 -8.83 -5.55
N LYS A 343 -8.40 -9.13 -6.80
CA LYS A 343 -7.18 -8.61 -7.40
C LYS A 343 -7.14 -7.08 -7.37
N TYR A 344 -8.20 -6.42 -7.82
CA TYR A 344 -8.29 -4.95 -7.86
C TYR A 344 -8.07 -4.35 -6.47
N HIS A 345 -8.76 -4.86 -5.45
CA HIS A 345 -8.60 -4.35 -4.09
C HIS A 345 -7.23 -4.67 -3.47
N LEU A 346 -6.63 -5.83 -3.75
CA LEU A 346 -5.26 -6.12 -3.31
C LEU A 346 -4.23 -5.24 -4.03
N GLU A 347 -4.43 -4.91 -5.31
CA GLU A 347 -3.58 -3.96 -6.02
C GLU A 347 -3.64 -2.56 -5.38
N HIS A 348 -4.79 -2.14 -4.86
CA HIS A 348 -4.90 -0.92 -4.07
C HIS A 348 -4.03 -0.96 -2.79
N HIS A 349 -4.03 -2.08 -2.05
CA HIS A 349 -3.20 -2.21 -0.84
C HIS A 349 -1.70 -2.26 -1.11
N PHE A 350 -1.28 -3.06 -2.11
CA PHE A 350 0.11 -3.46 -2.27
C PHE A 350 0.86 -2.71 -3.38
N LEU A 351 0.13 -2.12 -4.34
CA LEU A 351 0.72 -1.39 -5.47
C LEU A 351 0.44 0.12 -5.37
N ASP A 352 -0.83 0.51 -5.37
CA ASP A 352 -1.26 1.91 -5.50
C ASP A 352 -2.47 2.22 -4.61
N TYR A 353 -2.20 2.82 -3.45
CA TYR A 353 -3.25 3.19 -2.49
C TYR A 353 -3.91 4.55 -2.82
N GLU A 354 -3.39 5.27 -3.83
CA GLU A 354 -3.92 6.57 -4.26
C GLU A 354 -5.09 6.41 -5.24
N ASN A 355 -5.37 5.18 -5.68
CA ASN A 355 -6.45 4.80 -6.60
C ASN A 355 -7.14 3.51 -6.15
N GLY A 356 -8.28 3.16 -6.75
CA GLY A 356 -8.99 1.91 -6.44
C GLY A 356 -9.81 1.96 -5.15
N PHE A 357 -10.53 3.06 -4.93
CA PHE A 357 -11.32 3.28 -3.71
C PHE A 357 -12.63 2.46 -3.69
N GLY A 358 -13.09 1.96 -4.84
CA GLY A 358 -14.26 1.08 -4.89
C GLY A 358 -13.93 -0.34 -4.41
N VAL A 359 -14.53 -0.77 -3.29
CA VAL A 359 -14.34 -2.10 -2.71
C VAL A 359 -15.44 -3.07 -3.14
N THR A 360 -16.70 -2.63 -3.17
CA THR A 360 -17.83 -3.45 -3.66
C THR A 360 -17.91 -3.46 -5.19
N SER A 361 -17.50 -2.36 -5.84
CA SER A 361 -17.38 -2.29 -7.29
C SER A 361 -16.45 -1.13 -7.73
N PRO A 362 -15.80 -1.23 -8.90
CA PRO A 362 -14.98 -0.15 -9.46
C PRO A 362 -15.83 0.93 -10.19
N LEU A 363 -17.16 0.94 -10.00
CA LEU A 363 -18.06 1.83 -10.74
C LEU A 363 -17.71 3.31 -10.52
N TRP A 364 -17.52 3.71 -9.26
CA TRP A 364 -17.22 5.10 -8.92
C TRP A 364 -15.77 5.47 -9.25
N ASP A 365 -14.83 4.53 -9.21
CA ASP A 365 -13.49 4.75 -9.72
C ASP A 365 -13.49 5.11 -11.21
N LYS A 366 -14.29 4.40 -12.02
CA LYS A 366 -14.49 4.72 -13.45
C LYS A 366 -15.08 6.11 -13.67
N ILE A 367 -16.10 6.45 -12.89
CA ILE A 367 -16.84 7.72 -13.03
C ILE A 367 -15.96 8.91 -12.62
N PHE A 368 -15.16 8.76 -11.57
CA PHE A 368 -14.35 9.83 -10.99
C PHE A 368 -12.87 9.78 -11.39
N GLY A 369 -12.49 8.84 -12.26
CA GLY A 369 -11.14 8.74 -12.82
C GLY A 369 -10.07 8.31 -11.82
N THR A 370 -10.40 7.39 -10.91
CA THR A 370 -9.47 6.81 -9.91
C THR A 370 -9.32 5.31 -10.07
N GLU A 371 -9.46 4.80 -11.29
CA GLU A 371 -9.17 3.38 -11.58
C GLU A 371 -7.68 3.10 -11.40
N LEU A 372 -7.36 1.95 -10.82
CA LEU A 372 -5.99 1.44 -10.79
C LEU A 372 -5.48 1.30 -12.24
N GLY A 373 -4.42 2.03 -12.55
CA GLY A 373 -3.84 2.03 -13.88
C GLY A 373 -3.38 0.63 -14.32
N PRO A 374 -3.32 0.35 -15.65
CA PRO A 374 -2.61 -0.84 -16.11
C PRO A 374 -1.16 -0.78 -15.60
N ARG A 375 -0.61 -1.90 -15.09
CA ARG A 375 0.85 -2.03 -14.88
C ARG A 375 1.52 -1.43 -16.10
N ALA A 376 2.39 -0.43 -15.90
CA ALA A 376 3.15 0.16 -16.99
C ALA A 376 3.82 -0.98 -17.78
N LYS A 377 3.25 -1.34 -18.92
CA LYS A 377 3.95 -2.14 -19.91
C LYS A 377 5.03 -1.20 -20.39
N LYS A 378 6.28 -1.42 -19.94
CA LYS A 378 7.43 -0.88 -20.68
C LYS A 378 7.23 -1.39 -22.12
N ASN A 379 7.02 -0.45 -23.03
CA ASN A 379 6.85 -0.79 -24.44
C ASN A 379 8.09 -1.55 -24.88
N LEU A 380 7.81 -2.63 -25.62
CA LEU A 380 8.73 -3.62 -26.18
C LEU A 380 9.94 -2.98 -26.88
#